data_AF-A0A7J3T473-F1
#
_entry.id   AF-A0A7J3T473-F1
#
_cell.length_a   1.000
_cell.length_b   1.000
_cell.length_c   1.000
_cell.angle_alpha   90.00
_cell.angle_beta   90.00
_cell.angle_gamma   90.00
#
_symmetry.space_group_name_H-M   'P 1'
#
loop_
_entity.id
_entity.type
_entity.pdbx_description
1 polymer ?
#
loop_
_entity_poly.entity_id
_entity_poly.type
_entity_poly.pdbx_seq_one_letter_code
_entity_poly.pdbx_strand_id
1 'polypeptide(L)'
;MVDEEKKSEKHGSEELKEVLSVVSSEVPAMIKSVLASVFSEEAGKNMGKAAAAYYRELKNGGLPETVAVKMTEDYMKTFTSIGDMLKGVSKHGTVDEMGEDLEKKIRLKVQKKMHDKENDEAEEEEE
;
A
#
# COMPACT_ATOMS: atom_id res chain seq x y z
N MET A 1 37.55 -20.06 6.90
CA MET A 1 36.85 -19.71 5.64
C MET A 1 35.33 -19.66 5.84
N VAL A 2 34.74 -20.46 6.73
CA VAL A 2 33.28 -20.47 7.01
C VAL A 2 32.77 -19.19 7.72
N ASP A 3 33.57 -18.56 8.57
CA ASP A 3 33.21 -17.33 9.30
C ASP A 3 33.01 -16.09 8.41
N GLU A 4 33.73 -16.01 7.29
CA GLU A 4 33.72 -14.83 6.42
C GLU A 4 32.48 -14.82 5.51
N GLU A 5 32.00 -16.00 5.08
CA GLU A 5 30.75 -16.16 4.32
C GLU A 5 29.51 -15.89 5.19
N LYS A 6 29.46 -16.41 6.42
CA LYS A 6 28.34 -16.14 7.35
C LYS A 6 28.21 -14.65 7.69
N LYS A 7 29.32 -13.91 7.76
CA LYS A 7 29.32 -12.46 8.02
C LYS A 7 28.83 -11.67 6.80
N SER A 8 29.19 -12.09 5.58
CA SER A 8 28.75 -11.45 4.33
C SER A 8 27.23 -11.63 4.09
N GLU A 9 26.68 -12.82 4.33
CA GLU A 9 25.24 -13.07 4.19
C GLU A 9 24.40 -12.27 5.20
N LYS A 10 24.89 -12.11 6.43
CA LYS A 10 24.19 -11.37 7.50
C LYS A 10 24.07 -9.88 7.16
N HIS A 11 25.15 -9.28 6.66
CA HIS A 11 25.17 -7.87 6.21
C HIS A 11 24.20 -7.62 5.05
N GLY A 12 24.18 -8.48 4.02
CA GLY A 12 23.23 -8.33 2.90
C GLY A 12 21.76 -8.46 3.34
N SER A 13 21.48 -9.30 4.34
CA SER A 13 20.11 -9.44 4.87
C SER A 13 19.65 -8.22 5.68
N GLU A 14 20.56 -7.53 6.35
CA GLU A 14 20.27 -6.33 7.14
C GLU A 14 20.05 -5.12 6.24
N GLU A 15 20.87 -4.94 5.21
CA GLU A 15 20.69 -3.88 4.19
C GLU A 15 19.37 -4.03 3.44
N LEU A 16 19.00 -5.26 3.05
CA LEU A 16 17.71 -5.53 2.42
C LEU A 16 16.53 -5.25 3.36
N LYS A 17 16.65 -5.55 4.66
CA LYS A 17 15.63 -5.18 5.65
C LYS A 17 15.47 -3.68 5.77
N GLU A 18 16.56 -2.93 5.75
CA GLU A 18 16.54 -1.47 5.83
C GLU A 18 15.87 -0.86 4.59
N VAL A 19 16.24 -1.31 3.39
CA VAL A 19 15.59 -0.87 2.13
C VAL A 19 14.11 -1.24 2.12
N LEU A 20 13.75 -2.46 2.50
CA LEU A 20 12.35 -2.89 2.57
C LEU A 20 11.56 -2.12 3.63
N SER A 21 12.20 -1.75 4.75
CA SER A 21 11.61 -0.91 5.78
C SER A 21 11.28 0.47 5.23
N VAL A 22 12.23 1.13 4.56
CA VAL A 22 12.02 2.44 3.91
C VAL A 22 10.95 2.36 2.83
N VAL A 23 10.97 1.33 1.98
CA VAL A 23 9.93 1.16 0.95
C VAL A 23 8.56 0.95 1.59
N SER A 24 8.49 0.18 2.69
CA SER A 24 7.24 -0.08 3.41
C SER A 24 6.69 1.16 4.12
N SER A 25 7.52 2.16 4.45
CA SER A 25 7.07 3.43 5.05
C SER A 25 6.75 4.49 4.01
N GLU A 26 7.64 4.70 3.03
CA GLU A 26 7.57 5.80 2.07
C GLU A 26 6.47 5.60 1.03
N VAL A 27 6.32 4.37 0.50
CA VAL A 27 5.31 4.10 -0.54
C VAL A 27 3.89 4.33 -0.02
N PRO A 28 3.48 3.82 1.17
CA PRO A 28 2.18 4.15 1.74
C PRO A 28 2.02 5.63 2.09
N ALA A 29 3.07 6.29 2.58
CA ALA A 29 3.03 7.72 2.90
C ALA A 29 2.77 8.58 1.66
N MET A 30 3.43 8.28 0.54
CA MET A 30 3.20 8.94 -0.75
C MET A 30 1.78 8.71 -1.28
N ILE A 31 1.24 7.49 -1.14
CA ILE A 31 -0.16 7.21 -1.53
C ILE A 31 -1.12 8.05 -0.67
N LYS A 32 -0.91 8.10 0.65
CA LYS A 32 -1.72 8.91 1.58
C LYS A 32 -1.67 10.40 1.26
N SER A 33 -0.50 10.94 0.89
CA SER A 33 -0.36 12.38 0.58
C SER A 33 -1.04 12.76 -0.74
N VAL A 34 -0.89 11.95 -1.79
CA VAL A 34 -1.63 12.11 -3.05
C VAL A 34 -3.14 12.02 -2.80
N LEU A 35 -3.57 11.09 -1.96
CA LEU A 35 -4.96 10.95 -1.57
C LEU A 35 -5.51 12.17 -0.83
N ALA A 36 -4.77 12.69 0.16
CA ALA A 36 -5.15 13.89 0.88
C ALA A 36 -5.26 15.11 -0.05
N SER A 37 -4.39 15.20 -1.06
CA SER A 37 -4.47 16.22 -2.10
C SER A 37 -5.76 16.10 -2.93
N VAL A 38 -6.10 14.89 -3.37
CA VAL A 38 -7.29 14.61 -4.22
C VAL A 38 -8.61 14.63 -3.44
N PHE A 39 -8.61 14.31 -2.15
CA PHE A 39 -9.80 14.35 -1.27
C PHE A 39 -9.83 15.57 -0.35
N SER A 40 -9.08 16.62 -0.68
CA SER A 40 -9.16 17.90 0.01
C SER A 40 -10.50 18.60 -0.24
N GLU A 41 -10.89 19.54 0.64
CA GLU A 41 -12.09 20.36 0.45
C GLU A 41 -12.03 21.12 -0.89
N GLU A 42 -10.85 21.60 -1.26
CA GLU A 42 -10.62 22.30 -2.52
C GLU A 42 -10.79 21.37 -3.72
N ALA A 43 -10.21 20.17 -3.67
CA ALA A 43 -10.39 19.16 -4.72
C ALA A 43 -11.86 18.73 -4.84
N GLY A 44 -12.56 18.54 -3.72
CA GLY A 44 -14.01 18.28 -3.70
C GLY A 44 -14.83 19.40 -4.35
N LYS A 45 -14.53 20.67 -4.04
CA LYS A 45 -15.16 21.84 -4.67
C LYS A 45 -14.90 21.88 -6.18
N ASN A 46 -13.67 21.62 -6.61
CA ASN A 46 -13.31 21.61 -8.02
C ASN A 46 -13.99 20.45 -8.78
N MET A 47 -14.04 19.27 -8.17
CA MET A 47 -14.74 18.10 -8.72
C MET A 47 -16.24 18.36 -8.87
N GLY A 48 -16.89 18.96 -7.86
CA GLY A 48 -18.31 19.33 -7.92
C GLY A 48 -18.60 20.36 -9.02
N LYS A 49 -17.73 21.37 -9.19
CA LYS A 49 -17.85 22.34 -10.30
C LYS A 49 -17.74 21.67 -11.67
N ALA A 50 -16.80 20.73 -11.82
CA ALA A 50 -16.61 19.99 -13.08
C ALA A 50 -17.84 19.12 -13.40
N ALA A 51 -18.38 18.40 -12.42
CA ALA A 51 -19.61 17.61 -12.58
C ALA A 51 -20.80 18.48 -12.98
N ALA A 52 -20.98 19.63 -12.32
CA ALA A 52 -22.06 20.56 -12.63
C ALA A 52 -21.93 21.18 -14.03
N ALA A 53 -20.71 21.52 -14.45
CA ALA A 53 -20.44 22.00 -15.80
C ALA A 53 -20.75 20.92 -16.84
N TYR A 54 -20.27 19.69 -16.63
CA TYR A 54 -20.53 18.55 -17.50
C TYR A 54 -22.04 18.29 -17.67
N TYR A 55 -22.78 18.22 -16.56
CA TYR A 55 -24.24 18.08 -16.58
C TYR A 55 -24.95 19.16 -17.40
N ARG A 56 -24.54 20.43 -17.19
CA ARG A 56 -25.08 21.57 -17.94
C ARG A 56 -24.84 21.43 -19.44
N GLU A 57 -23.62 21.08 -19.85
CA GLU A 57 -23.28 20.91 -21.26
C GLU A 57 -24.08 19.77 -21.90
N LEU A 58 -24.30 18.65 -21.18
CA LEU A 58 -25.17 17.58 -21.66
C LEU A 58 -26.61 18.04 -21.88
N LYS A 59 -27.18 18.79 -20.93
CA LYS A 59 -28.54 19.36 -21.08
C LYS A 59 -28.61 20.37 -22.21
N ASN A 60 -27.61 21.24 -22.34
CA ASN A 60 -27.52 22.22 -23.42
C ASN A 60 -27.39 21.55 -24.79
N GLY A 61 -26.72 20.40 -24.85
CA GLY A 61 -26.64 19.54 -26.04
C GLY A 61 -27.93 18.80 -26.38
N GLY A 62 -29.00 18.98 -25.60
CA GLY A 62 -30.31 18.39 -25.85
C GLY A 62 -30.51 16.98 -25.27
N LEU A 63 -29.59 16.50 -24.41
CA LEU A 63 -29.82 15.23 -23.73
C LEU A 63 -30.98 15.34 -22.73
N PRO A 64 -31.86 14.32 -22.66
CA PRO A 64 -32.87 14.24 -21.61
C PRO A 64 -32.23 14.29 -20.23
N GLU A 65 -32.91 14.95 -19.29
CA GLU A 65 -32.42 15.17 -17.92
C GLU A 65 -31.97 13.88 -17.24
N THR A 66 -32.73 12.80 -17.35
CA THR A 66 -32.41 11.50 -16.76
C THR A 66 -31.11 10.90 -17.34
N VAL A 67 -30.85 11.11 -18.63
CA VAL A 67 -29.61 10.65 -19.29
C VAL A 67 -28.44 11.51 -18.85
N ALA A 68 -28.61 12.83 -18.80
CA ALA A 68 -27.57 13.76 -18.36
C ALA A 68 -27.16 13.53 -16.89
N VAL A 69 -28.13 13.27 -16.01
CA VAL A 69 -27.87 12.87 -14.61
C VAL A 69 -27.05 11.59 -14.58
N LYS A 70 -27.51 10.53 -15.27
CA LYS A 70 -26.82 9.24 -15.28
C LYS A 70 -25.38 9.34 -15.81
N MET A 71 -25.15 10.06 -16.90
CA MET A 71 -23.81 10.24 -17.46
C MET A 71 -22.90 11.02 -16.51
N THR A 72 -23.45 12.01 -15.78
CA THR A 72 -22.69 12.76 -14.77
C THR A 72 -22.37 11.90 -13.55
N GLU A 73 -23.31 11.07 -13.10
CA GLU A 73 -23.08 10.08 -12.05
C GLU A 73 -21.99 9.08 -12.45
N ASP A 74 -22.05 8.55 -13.67
CA ASP A 74 -21.04 7.61 -14.18
C ASP A 74 -19.66 8.27 -14.32
N TYR A 75 -19.60 9.54 -14.76
CA TYR A 75 -18.36 10.34 -14.74
C TYR A 75 -17.80 10.49 -13.32
N MET A 76 -18.65 10.73 -12.32
CA MET A 76 -18.25 10.83 -10.90
C MET A 76 -17.83 9.48 -10.30
N LYS A 77 -18.47 8.38 -10.71
CA LYS A 77 -18.11 7.03 -10.24
C LYS A 77 -16.67 6.67 -10.58
N THR A 78 -16.15 7.12 -11.71
CA THR A 78 -14.73 6.92 -12.06
C THR A 78 -13.78 7.44 -10.98
N PHE A 79 -14.11 8.56 -10.34
CA PHE A 79 -13.31 9.12 -9.24
C PHE A 79 -13.52 8.38 -7.93
N THR A 80 -14.74 7.93 -7.62
CA THR A 80 -15.01 7.16 -6.40
C THR A 80 -14.44 5.75 -6.47
N SER A 81 -14.41 5.10 -7.64
CA SER A 81 -13.81 3.79 -7.84
C SER A 81 -12.30 3.80 -7.59
N ILE A 82 -11.61 4.88 -7.92
CA ILE A 82 -10.20 5.10 -7.54
C ILE A 82 -10.11 5.19 -6.02
N GLY A 83 -11.00 5.95 -5.37
CA GLY A 83 -11.10 6.02 -3.92
C GLY A 83 -11.37 4.67 -3.26
N ASP A 84 -12.20 3.82 -3.84
CA ASP A 84 -12.55 2.51 -3.30
C ASP A 84 -11.45 1.46 -3.52
N MET A 85 -10.74 1.51 -4.66
CA MET A 85 -9.54 0.71 -4.87
C MET A 85 -8.46 1.06 -3.84
N LEU A 86 -8.30 2.35 -3.54
CA LEU A 86 -7.36 2.84 -2.54
C LEU A 86 -7.82 2.52 -1.10
N LYS A 87 -9.12 2.57 -0.81
CA LYS A 87 -9.67 2.04 0.44
C LYS A 87 -9.52 0.52 0.54
N GLY A 88 -9.54 -0.22 -0.57
CA GLY A 88 -9.29 -1.66 -0.60
C GLY A 88 -7.86 -2.00 -0.18
N VAL A 89 -6.89 -1.19 -0.62
CA VAL A 89 -5.50 -1.25 -0.14
C VAL A 89 -5.44 -0.93 1.37
N SER A 90 -6.25 0.01 1.86
CA SER A 90 -6.35 0.34 3.30
C SER A 90 -7.21 -0.62 4.14
N LYS A 91 -8.13 -1.39 3.55
CA LYS A 91 -9.08 -2.28 4.26
C LYS A 91 -8.55 -3.70 4.45
N HIS A 92 -7.52 -4.10 3.72
CA HIS A 92 -6.75 -5.32 4.02
C HIS A 92 -5.50 -5.04 4.88
N GLY A 93 -5.34 -3.80 5.33
CA GLY A 93 -4.21 -3.38 6.14
C GLY A 93 -4.49 -2.02 6.77
N THR A 94 -5.05 -2.04 7.97
CA THR A 94 -4.52 -1.19 9.03
C THR A 94 -3.00 -1.34 8.95
N VAL A 95 -2.32 -0.30 8.48
CA VAL A 95 -0.85 -0.30 8.29
C VAL A 95 -0.14 -0.68 9.60
N ASP A 96 -0.78 -0.41 10.74
CA ASP A 96 -0.34 -0.86 12.07
C ASP A 96 -0.47 -2.38 12.27
N GLU A 97 -1.60 -3.00 11.92
CA GLU A 97 -1.87 -4.42 12.16
C GLU A 97 -1.08 -5.33 11.20
N MET A 98 -0.90 -4.89 9.95
CA MET A 98 -0.05 -5.60 8.98
C MET A 98 1.43 -5.48 9.34
N GLY A 99 1.85 -4.35 9.94
CA GLY A 99 3.19 -4.17 10.50
C GLY A 99 3.48 -5.16 11.62
N GLU A 100 2.57 -5.25 12.61
CA GLU A 100 2.71 -6.16 13.75
C GLU A 100 2.71 -7.64 13.31
N ASP A 101 1.83 -8.02 12.39
CA ASP A 101 1.68 -9.41 11.96
C ASP A 101 2.82 -9.87 11.04
N LEU A 102 3.37 -8.95 10.24
CA LEU A 102 4.58 -9.18 9.44
C LEU A 102 5.82 -9.25 10.32
N GLU A 103 5.96 -8.36 11.30
CA GLU A 103 7.08 -8.36 12.24
C GLU A 103 7.10 -9.65 13.07
N LYS A 104 5.94 -10.12 13.52
CA LYS A 104 5.79 -11.39 14.25
C LYS A 104 6.18 -12.59 13.39
N LYS A 105 5.75 -12.64 12.12
CA LYS A 105 6.13 -13.72 11.18
C LYS A 105 7.61 -13.70 10.84
N ILE A 106 8.21 -12.52 10.69
CA ILE A 106 9.66 -12.37 10.47
C ILE A 106 10.43 -12.85 11.70
N ARG A 107 10.03 -12.44 12.90
CA ARG A 107 10.67 -12.83 14.17
C ARG A 107 10.62 -14.33 14.41
N LEU A 108 9.48 -14.97 14.12
CA LEU A 108 9.31 -16.43 14.20
C LEU A 108 10.20 -17.17 13.20
N LYS A 109 10.27 -16.71 11.94
CA LYS A 109 11.15 -17.33 10.93
C LYS A 109 12.63 -17.17 11.25
N VAL A 110 13.03 -16.04 11.83
CA VAL A 110 14.42 -15.78 12.26
C VAL A 110 14.77 -16.67 13.45
N GLN A 111 13.93 -16.75 14.49
CA GLN A 111 14.19 -17.63 15.63
C GLN A 111 14.29 -19.09 15.22
N LYS A 112 13.38 -19.56 14.37
CA LYS A 112 13.42 -20.95 13.90
C LYS A 112 14.72 -21.26 13.14
N LYS A 113 15.16 -20.38 12.24
CA LYS A 113 16.43 -20.54 11.52
C LYS A 113 17.67 -20.48 12.42
N MET A 114 17.62 -19.77 13.54
CA MET A 114 18.74 -19.70 14.50
C MET A 114 18.80 -20.97 15.35
N HIS A 115 17.65 -21.49 15.78
CA HIS A 115 17.54 -22.72 16.55
C HIS A 115 17.90 -23.98 15.73
N ASP A 116 17.51 -24.01 14.45
CA ASP A 116 17.89 -25.11 13.55
C ASP A 116 19.42 -25.09 13.29
N LYS A 117 20.04 -23.91 13.14
CA LYS A 117 21.51 -23.77 12.99
C LYS A 117 22.31 -24.17 14.24
N GLU A 118 21.81 -23.86 15.44
CA GLU A 118 22.48 -24.26 16.70
C GLU A 118 22.41 -25.78 16.92
N ASN A 119 21.35 -26.44 16.44
CA ASN A 119 21.21 -27.90 16.56
C ASN A 119 22.07 -28.65 15.55
N ASP A 120 22.22 -28.11 14.33
CA ASP A 120 23.11 -28.68 13.31
C ASP A 120 24.60 -28.51 13.70
N GLU A 121 24.98 -27.40 14.35
CA GLU A 121 26.37 -27.17 14.82
C GLU A 121 26.75 -28.01 16.06
N ALA A 122 25.78 -28.36 16.91
CA ALA A 122 26.02 -29.24 18.06
C ALA A 122 26.15 -30.72 17.67
N GLU A 123 25.49 -31.16 16.59
CA GLU A 123 25.62 -32.52 16.07
C GLU A 123 26.92 -32.75 15.30
N GLU A 124 27.54 -31.70 14.73
CA GLU A 124 28.86 -31.78 14.06
C GLU A 124 30.06 -31.73 15.04
N GLU A 125 29.89 -31.26 16.29
CA GLU A 125 30.96 -31.27 17.32
C GLU A 125 31.01 -32.58 18.15
N GLU A 126 30.01 -33.47 18.03
CA GLU A 126 29.93 -34.76 18.74
C GLU A 126 30.33 -35.99 17.88
N GLU A 127 30.67 -35.84 16.58
CA GLU A 127 31.30 -36.87 15.72
C GLU A 127 32.83 -36.72 15.59
#